data_AF-A0A2M6Z0Y3-F1
#
_entry.id   AF-A0A2M6Z0Y3-F1
#
_cell.length_a   1.000
_cell.length_b   1.000
_cell.length_c   1.000
_cell.angle_alpha   90.00
_cell.angle_beta   90.00
_cell.angle_gamma   90.00
#
_symmetry.space_group_name_H-M   'P 1'
#
loop_
_entity.id
_entity.type
_entity.pdbx_description
1 polymer ?
#
loop_
_entity_poly.entity_id
_entity_poly.type
_entity_poly.pdbx_seq_one_letter_code
_entity_poly.pdbx_strand_id
1 'polypeptide(L)'
;MRFYSSCLVVLGCVVVLPCCFGFRTKQGNISEQIRNRIGAADVRARGFVDRERIHASDELASFYECRGYRPAWSSDIGLLARADSLVRAIREADREGLRPDDYHLAALEAAKGEIESNRGDKGSSPASRLADLDIMLTDAFATYASHLAHGKVDPETLRPSWVPVQRGLDYDKILEGALSSGKVRESLRALLPSHPSYSDLRQLLMSFEILARKGGWKAIPNGPTMKRNDRGKRVIALRIRLAASADLASARPNSVEIFDSSLENALRRFQKRHGLEVNGIADSATIAELNVPVEKRIEQIKANMERWRWLPRDLGHRYIQVNVSDGMLALVENGREVMRMKIVFGIKDWPTPLFSSEMTHVIFNPA
;
A
#
# COMPACT_ATOMS: atom_id res chain seq x y z
N MET A 1 41.84 -16.96 89.72
CA MET A 1 40.81 -16.00 89.26
C MET A 1 41.09 -15.72 87.78
N ARG A 2 40.05 -15.85 86.94
CA ARG A 2 40.00 -15.69 85.47
C ARG A 2 40.50 -16.87 84.61
N PHE A 3 39.50 -17.69 84.29
CA PHE A 3 39.33 -18.57 83.14
C PHE A 3 39.25 -17.81 81.80
N TYR A 4 39.36 -18.57 80.70
CA TYR A 4 38.63 -18.52 79.40
C TYR A 4 39.61 -18.82 78.26
N SER A 5 39.63 -20.05 77.73
CA SER A 5 38.68 -20.66 76.76
C SER A 5 39.11 -20.44 75.33
N SER A 6 39.66 -21.51 74.76
CA SER A 6 39.87 -21.72 73.34
C SER A 6 38.52 -21.80 72.63
N CYS A 7 38.27 -20.92 71.66
CA CYS A 7 37.13 -21.01 70.75
C CYS A 7 37.66 -21.29 69.34
N LEU A 8 37.47 -22.53 68.91
CA LEU A 8 37.65 -22.99 67.53
C LEU A 8 36.40 -22.55 66.74
N VAL A 9 36.56 -21.62 65.81
CA VAL A 9 35.47 -21.18 64.92
C VAL A 9 35.49 -22.06 63.67
N VAL A 10 34.53 -22.99 63.59
CA VAL A 10 34.21 -23.74 62.37
C VAL A 10 33.23 -22.89 61.56
N LEU A 11 33.71 -22.27 60.47
CA LEU A 11 32.85 -21.61 59.48
C LEU A 11 32.13 -22.67 58.64
N GLY A 12 30.88 -22.97 59.00
CA GLY A 12 29.95 -23.70 58.12
C GLY A 12 29.39 -22.76 57.05
N CYS A 13 29.84 -22.95 55.80
CA CYS A 13 29.23 -22.31 54.63
C CYS A 13 27.86 -22.95 54.36
N VAL A 14 26.79 -22.28 54.77
CA VAL A 14 25.42 -22.59 54.34
C VAL A 14 25.23 -22.06 52.93
N VAL A 15 25.25 -22.96 51.94
CA VAL A 15 24.86 -22.66 50.56
C VAL A 15 23.34 -22.49 50.55
N VAL A 16 22.87 -21.25 50.55
CA VAL A 16 21.46 -20.92 50.30
C VAL A 16 21.25 -21.03 48.78
N LEU A 17 20.77 -22.19 48.33
CA LEU A 17 20.20 -22.34 47.00
C LEU A 17 18.95 -21.45 46.90
N PRO A 18 18.84 -20.55 45.91
CA PRO A 18 17.59 -19.86 45.67
C PRO A 18 16.59 -20.90 45.14
N CYS A 19 15.64 -21.28 46.00
CA CYS A 19 14.43 -21.97 45.61
C CYS A 19 13.64 -21.08 44.64
N CYS A 20 13.92 -21.17 43.34
CA CYS A 20 13.01 -20.74 42.29
C CYS A 20 11.84 -21.74 42.23
N PHE A 21 10.94 -21.67 43.22
CA PHE A 21 9.62 -22.27 43.10
C PHE A 21 8.79 -21.38 42.16
N GLY A 22 9.07 -21.51 40.86
CA GLY A 22 8.18 -21.03 39.82
C GLY A 22 6.94 -21.91 39.80
N PHE A 23 5.79 -21.35 40.21
CA PHE A 23 4.49 -21.96 39.96
C PHE A 23 4.33 -22.14 38.45
N ARG A 24 4.51 -23.37 37.98
CA ARG A 24 4.33 -23.78 36.59
C ARG A 24 2.84 -24.01 36.37
N THR A 25 2.11 -22.95 36.02
CA THR A 25 0.72 -23.11 35.55
C THR A 25 0.75 -23.74 34.15
N LYS A 26 0.04 -24.85 34.00
CA LYS A 26 0.04 -25.71 32.80
C LYS A 26 -0.80 -25.14 31.63
N GLN A 27 -0.88 -23.82 31.50
CA GLN A 27 -1.40 -23.09 30.34
C GLN A 27 -0.30 -22.14 29.88
N GLY A 28 0.35 -22.51 28.78
CA GLY A 28 1.64 -21.97 28.35
C GLY A 28 1.61 -20.46 28.11
N ASN A 29 2.68 -19.79 28.52
CA ASN A 29 2.90 -18.36 28.29
C ASN A 29 2.82 -18.07 26.78
N ILE A 30 2.14 -16.97 26.37
CA ILE A 30 2.04 -16.54 24.96
C ILE A 30 3.43 -16.48 24.31
N SER A 31 4.45 -16.03 25.06
CA SER A 31 5.83 -15.94 24.59
C SER A 31 6.46 -17.30 24.28
N GLU A 32 6.12 -18.34 25.05
CA GLU A 32 6.56 -19.72 24.79
C GLU A 32 5.86 -20.27 23.54
N GLN A 33 4.57 -19.96 23.37
CA GLN A 33 3.80 -20.32 22.19
C GLN A 33 4.33 -19.66 20.91
N ILE A 34 4.74 -18.39 20.97
CA ILE A 34 5.41 -17.66 19.89
C ILE A 34 6.78 -18.29 19.60
N ARG A 35 7.61 -18.50 20.64
CA ARG A 35 8.93 -19.14 20.50
C ARG A 35 8.83 -20.49 19.82
N ASN A 36 7.86 -21.32 20.21
CA ASN A 36 7.70 -22.64 19.62
C ASN A 36 7.33 -22.56 18.13
N ARG A 37 6.52 -21.61 17.69
CA ARG A 37 6.14 -21.46 16.26
C ARG A 37 7.26 -20.91 15.39
N ILE A 38 8.07 -20.01 15.96
CA ILE A 38 9.20 -19.38 15.26
C ILE A 38 10.43 -20.29 15.24
N GLY A 39 10.73 -20.93 16.38
CA GLY A 39 11.91 -21.76 16.58
C GLY A 39 11.73 -23.23 16.20
N ALA A 40 10.51 -23.79 16.29
CA ALA A 40 10.21 -25.05 15.64
C ALA A 40 9.96 -24.79 14.15
N ALA A 41 10.22 -25.80 13.33
CA ALA A 41 10.23 -25.78 11.88
C ALA A 41 8.89 -25.45 11.18
N ASP A 42 8.01 -24.63 11.76
CA ASP A 42 6.71 -24.27 11.19
C ASP A 42 6.78 -22.94 10.44
N VAL A 43 7.17 -21.80 11.05
CA VAL A 43 7.21 -20.54 10.29
C VAL A 43 8.43 -20.47 9.34
N ARG A 44 9.65 -20.71 9.84
CA ARG A 44 10.86 -20.71 8.99
C ARG A 44 10.91 -21.87 7.99
N ALA A 45 10.30 -23.03 8.30
CA ALA A 45 10.42 -24.22 7.44
C ALA A 45 9.14 -24.60 6.67
N ARG A 46 7.94 -24.27 7.17
CA ARG A 46 6.67 -24.50 6.44
C ARG A 46 6.06 -23.22 5.90
N GLY A 47 6.26 -22.08 6.57
CA GLY A 47 5.72 -20.79 6.17
C GLY A 47 4.22 -20.67 6.38
N PHE A 48 3.65 -21.30 7.43
CA PHE A 48 2.22 -21.21 7.74
C PHE A 48 1.94 -21.03 9.24
N VAL A 49 0.85 -20.31 9.55
CA VAL A 49 0.25 -20.19 10.90
C VAL A 49 -1.27 -20.23 10.75
N ASP A 50 -1.94 -21.11 11.49
CA ASP A 50 -3.41 -21.29 11.42
C ASP A 50 -3.97 -21.38 9.99
N ARG A 51 -3.24 -22.08 9.10
CA ARG A 51 -3.52 -22.25 7.64
C ARG A 51 -3.28 -21.02 6.77
N GLU A 52 -2.88 -19.89 7.33
CA GLU A 52 -2.42 -18.71 6.61
C GLU A 52 -0.95 -18.83 6.25
N ARG A 53 -0.57 -18.43 5.02
CA ARG A 53 0.82 -18.43 4.58
C ARG A 53 1.53 -17.19 5.13
N ILE A 54 2.66 -17.38 5.80
CA ILE A 54 3.53 -16.28 6.26
C ILE A 54 4.44 -15.85 5.10
N HIS A 55 4.46 -14.56 4.82
CA HIS A 55 5.14 -13.94 3.68
C HIS A 55 6.51 -13.34 4.07
N ALA A 56 6.67 -12.86 5.31
CA ALA A 56 7.87 -12.22 5.84
C ALA A 56 8.53 -13.07 6.94
N SER A 57 8.81 -14.34 6.64
CA SER A 57 9.23 -15.33 7.65
C SER A 57 10.57 -15.00 8.34
N ASP A 58 11.51 -14.40 7.62
CA ASP A 58 12.85 -14.09 8.14
C ASP A 58 12.85 -12.81 8.98
N GLU A 59 12.17 -11.76 8.51
CA GLU A 59 11.96 -10.51 9.25
C GLU A 59 11.18 -10.78 10.53
N LEU A 60 10.11 -11.59 10.45
CA LEU A 60 9.29 -11.94 11.60
C LEU A 60 10.09 -12.69 12.66
N ALA A 61 10.91 -13.66 12.25
CA ALA A 61 11.71 -14.42 13.18
C ALA A 61 12.75 -13.55 13.89
N SER A 62 13.44 -12.68 13.13
CA SER A 62 14.41 -11.72 13.66
C SER A 62 13.77 -10.76 14.67
N PHE A 63 12.59 -10.23 14.35
CA PHE A 63 11.83 -9.34 15.22
C PHE A 63 11.53 -9.96 16.59
N TYR A 64 10.95 -11.16 16.63
CA TYR A 64 10.61 -11.80 17.90
C TYR A 64 11.83 -12.34 18.67
N GLU A 65 12.89 -12.77 17.98
CA GLU A 65 14.17 -13.12 18.62
C GLU A 65 14.73 -11.93 19.39
N CYS A 66 14.80 -10.75 18.77
CA CYS A 66 15.22 -9.49 19.40
C CYS A 66 14.33 -9.08 20.58
N ARG A 67 13.02 -9.39 20.52
CA ARG A 67 12.06 -9.05 21.58
C ARG A 67 12.04 -10.05 22.74
N GLY A 68 12.80 -11.14 22.65
CA GLY A 68 12.76 -12.25 23.61
C GLY A 68 11.43 -13.01 23.56
N TYR A 69 10.80 -13.05 22.38
CA TYR A 69 9.50 -13.66 22.08
C TYR A 69 8.30 -13.06 22.82
N ARG A 70 8.44 -11.89 23.45
CA ARG A 70 7.29 -11.21 24.07
C ARG A 70 6.29 -10.78 22.99
N PRO A 71 4.97 -10.95 23.21
CA PRO A 71 3.95 -10.57 22.23
C PRO A 71 4.00 -9.09 21.87
N ALA A 72 3.75 -8.79 20.60
CA ALA A 72 3.74 -7.46 20.02
C ALA A 72 2.32 -6.89 19.92
N TRP A 73 1.26 -7.70 19.92
CA TRP A 73 -0.11 -7.24 19.67
C TRP A 73 -1.09 -7.63 20.76
N SER A 74 -0.68 -8.54 21.63
CA SER A 74 -1.49 -9.11 22.71
C SER A 74 -0.81 -9.00 24.07
N SER A 75 -1.58 -9.34 25.11
CA SER A 75 -1.17 -9.47 26.51
C SER A 75 -1.97 -10.61 27.16
N ASP A 76 -1.69 -10.94 28.42
CA ASP A 76 -2.41 -12.00 29.15
C ASP A 76 -3.93 -11.74 29.30
N ILE A 77 -4.35 -10.48 29.14
CA ILE A 77 -5.76 -10.05 29.13
C ILE A 77 -6.36 -9.96 27.72
N GLY A 78 -5.61 -10.34 26.69
CA GLY A 78 -5.99 -10.37 25.28
C GLY A 78 -5.40 -9.23 24.44
N LEU A 79 -6.08 -8.88 23.34
CA LEU A 79 -5.60 -7.93 22.33
C LEU A 79 -5.45 -6.51 22.85
N LEU A 80 -4.39 -5.85 22.40
CA LEU A 80 -4.08 -4.45 22.65
C LEU A 80 -4.68 -3.56 21.55
N ALA A 81 -4.97 -2.29 21.85
CA ALA A 81 -5.56 -1.34 20.90
C ALA A 81 -4.76 -1.16 19.59
N ARG A 82 -3.44 -1.44 19.62
CA ARG A 82 -2.59 -1.41 18.43
C ARG A 82 -2.90 -2.51 17.41
N ALA A 83 -3.40 -3.67 17.85
CA ALA A 83 -3.89 -4.72 16.96
C ALA A 83 -5.08 -4.22 16.14
N ASP A 84 -6.06 -3.59 16.80
CA ASP A 84 -7.22 -2.98 16.12
C ASP A 84 -6.79 -1.86 15.16
N SER A 85 -5.79 -1.09 15.54
CA SER A 85 -5.23 -0.03 14.70
C SER A 85 -4.65 -0.60 13.40
N LEU A 86 -3.93 -1.72 13.47
CA LEU A 86 -3.40 -2.42 12.30
C LEU A 86 -4.50 -3.00 11.41
N VAL A 87 -5.45 -3.73 11.99
CA VAL A 87 -6.58 -4.34 11.23
C VAL A 87 -7.37 -3.25 10.49
N ARG A 88 -7.62 -2.10 11.14
CA ARG A 88 -8.24 -0.95 10.48
C ARG A 88 -7.39 -0.36 9.35
N ALA A 89 -6.07 -0.35 9.50
CA ALA A 89 -5.16 0.11 8.44
C ALA A 89 -5.21 -0.82 7.22
N ILE A 90 -5.22 -2.13 7.44
CA ILE A 90 -5.28 -3.16 6.40
C ILE A 90 -6.63 -3.11 5.68
N ARG A 91 -7.74 -2.93 6.41
CA ARG A 91 -9.07 -2.79 5.82
C ARG A 91 -9.16 -1.65 4.81
N GLU A 92 -8.37 -0.59 5.00
CA GLU A 92 -8.30 0.58 4.11
C GLU A 92 -7.21 0.44 3.02
N ALA A 93 -6.59 -0.73 2.85
CA ALA A 93 -5.55 -0.93 1.84
C ALA A 93 -6.06 -0.77 0.40
N ASP A 94 -7.36 -0.93 0.17
CA ASP A 94 -8.05 -0.66 -1.09
C ASP A 94 -7.90 0.81 -1.53
N ARG A 95 -7.86 1.74 -0.58
CA ARG A 95 -7.58 3.17 -0.84
C ARG A 95 -6.19 3.39 -1.42
N GLU A 96 -5.25 2.50 -1.11
CA GLU A 96 -3.90 2.52 -1.67
C GLU A 96 -3.82 1.61 -2.92
N GLY A 97 -4.93 1.14 -3.47
CA GLY A 97 -4.93 0.27 -4.64
C GLY A 97 -4.40 -1.13 -4.38
N LEU A 98 -4.28 -1.53 -3.11
CA LEU A 98 -3.84 -2.85 -2.66
C LEU A 98 -5.06 -3.66 -2.20
N ARG A 99 -4.97 -4.99 -2.17
CA ARG A 99 -6.08 -5.84 -1.73
C ARG A 99 -5.90 -6.19 -0.25
N PRO A 100 -6.87 -5.87 0.64
CA PRO A 100 -6.73 -6.14 2.07
C PRO A 100 -6.47 -7.61 2.43
N ASP A 101 -7.03 -8.55 1.68
CA ASP A 101 -6.85 -9.98 1.90
C ASP A 101 -5.41 -10.47 1.62
N ASP A 102 -4.58 -9.67 0.94
CA ASP A 102 -3.15 -9.97 0.82
C ASP A 102 -2.40 -9.85 2.17
N TYR A 103 -3.07 -9.34 3.20
CA TYR A 103 -2.52 -9.11 4.55
C TYR A 103 -3.40 -9.77 5.61
N HIS A 104 -3.94 -10.96 5.28
CA HIS A 104 -4.72 -11.80 6.18
C HIS A 104 -6.02 -11.17 6.73
N LEU A 105 -6.59 -10.13 6.10
CA LEU A 105 -7.72 -9.38 6.69
C LEU A 105 -8.85 -10.30 7.18
N ALA A 106 -9.32 -11.21 6.33
CA ALA A 106 -10.41 -12.13 6.68
C ALA A 106 -10.06 -13.01 7.90
N ALA A 107 -8.85 -13.59 7.93
CA ALA A 107 -8.38 -14.44 9.03
C ALA A 107 -8.19 -13.63 10.33
N LEU A 108 -7.63 -12.42 10.24
CA LEU A 108 -7.45 -11.51 11.38
C LEU A 108 -8.80 -11.11 12.00
N GLU A 109 -9.79 -10.78 11.17
CA GLU A 109 -11.14 -10.43 11.64
C GLU A 109 -11.86 -11.60 12.29
N ALA A 110 -11.74 -12.80 11.71
CA ALA A 110 -12.30 -14.03 12.28
C ALA A 110 -11.66 -14.36 13.64
N ALA A 111 -10.32 -14.41 13.70
CA ALA A 111 -9.58 -14.70 14.93
C ALA A 111 -9.87 -13.69 16.05
N LYS A 112 -9.96 -12.39 15.69
CA LYS A 112 -10.35 -11.33 16.63
C LYS A 112 -11.78 -11.53 17.16
N GLY A 113 -12.73 -11.82 16.27
CA GLY A 113 -14.13 -12.07 16.65
C GLY A 113 -14.30 -13.26 17.61
N GLU A 114 -13.53 -14.33 17.41
CA GLU A 114 -13.49 -15.46 18.34
C GLU A 114 -12.92 -15.09 19.70
N ILE A 115 -11.80 -14.34 19.74
CA ILE A 115 -11.16 -13.88 20.97
C ILE A 115 -12.12 -13.00 21.78
N GLU A 116 -12.81 -12.08 21.11
CA GLU A 116 -13.78 -11.17 21.74
C GLU A 116 -15.02 -11.90 22.26
N SER A 117 -15.54 -12.88 21.51
CA SER A 117 -16.71 -13.66 21.92
C SER A 117 -16.42 -14.55 23.13
N ASN A 118 -15.19 -15.10 23.23
CA ASN A 118 -14.79 -15.97 24.33
C ASN A 118 -14.43 -15.22 25.62
N ARG A 119 -14.32 -13.88 25.62
CA ARG A 119 -14.10 -13.07 26.84
C ARG A 119 -15.31 -13.04 27.78
N GLY A 120 -16.50 -13.42 27.30
CA GLY A 120 -17.73 -13.48 28.10
C GLY A 120 -17.79 -14.66 29.07
N ASP A 121 -17.11 -15.77 28.73
CA ASP A 121 -16.81 -16.84 29.69
C ASP A 121 -15.58 -16.41 30.49
N LYS A 122 -15.56 -16.63 31.81
CA LYS A 122 -14.54 -16.12 32.76
C LYS A 122 -13.08 -16.62 32.53
N GLY A 123 -12.73 -17.10 31.34
CA GLY A 123 -11.39 -17.54 30.96
C GLY A 123 -10.68 -16.53 30.05
N SER A 124 -9.38 -16.32 30.29
CA SER A 124 -8.50 -15.68 29.29
C SER A 124 -8.50 -16.49 27.99
N SER A 125 -8.38 -15.83 26.84
CA SER A 125 -8.29 -16.51 25.54
C SER A 125 -7.09 -17.48 25.53
N PRO A 126 -7.18 -18.65 24.86
CA PRO A 126 -6.07 -19.60 24.84
C PRO A 126 -4.79 -18.94 24.33
N ALA A 127 -3.70 -19.06 25.10
CA ALA A 127 -2.41 -18.44 24.75
C ALA A 127 -1.88 -18.88 23.38
N SER A 128 -2.24 -20.08 22.93
CA SER A 128 -1.91 -20.55 21.58
C SER A 128 -2.56 -19.69 20.49
N ARG A 129 -3.84 -19.33 20.61
CA ARG A 129 -4.56 -18.49 19.63
C ARG A 129 -4.05 -17.06 19.65
N LEU A 130 -3.75 -16.52 20.83
CA LEU A 130 -3.15 -15.19 20.94
C LEU A 130 -1.78 -15.16 20.26
N ALA A 131 -0.97 -16.22 20.39
CA ALA A 131 0.30 -16.34 19.69
C ALA A 131 0.15 -16.44 18.17
N ASP A 132 -0.81 -17.23 17.66
CA ASP A 132 -1.10 -17.32 16.22
C ASP A 132 -1.47 -15.95 15.64
N LEU A 133 -2.38 -15.24 16.31
CA LEU A 133 -2.80 -13.91 15.89
C LEU A 133 -1.67 -12.86 16.00
N ASP A 134 -0.83 -12.93 17.03
CA ASP A 134 0.33 -12.04 17.17
C ASP A 134 1.28 -12.18 15.97
N ILE A 135 1.54 -13.42 15.56
CA ILE A 135 2.40 -13.73 14.40
C ILE A 135 1.75 -13.26 13.10
N MET A 136 0.46 -13.54 12.86
CA MET A 136 -0.25 -13.08 11.66
C MET A 136 -0.30 -11.55 11.56
N LEU A 137 -0.48 -10.84 12.69
CA LEU A 137 -0.46 -9.37 12.71
C LEU A 137 0.93 -8.83 12.38
N THR A 138 1.99 -9.47 12.88
CA THR A 138 3.37 -9.08 12.56
C THR A 138 3.70 -9.32 11.08
N ASP A 139 3.29 -10.45 10.52
CA ASP A 139 3.45 -10.72 9.08
C ASP A 139 2.68 -9.71 8.23
N ALA A 140 1.40 -9.50 8.55
CA ALA A 140 0.56 -8.54 7.86
C ALA A 140 1.14 -7.11 7.91
N PHE A 141 1.73 -6.71 9.04
CA PHE A 141 2.43 -5.43 9.15
C PHE A 141 3.64 -5.37 8.22
N ALA A 142 4.52 -6.37 8.26
CA ALA A 142 5.75 -6.39 7.47
C ALA A 142 5.44 -6.39 5.96
N THR A 143 4.55 -7.27 5.52
CA THR A 143 4.12 -7.40 4.13
C THR A 143 3.45 -6.11 3.64
N TYR A 144 2.56 -5.52 4.45
CA TYR A 144 1.91 -4.26 4.07
C TYR A 144 2.88 -3.09 4.04
N ALA A 145 3.77 -2.97 5.04
CA ALA A 145 4.81 -1.95 5.08
C ALA A 145 5.73 -2.02 3.84
N SER A 146 6.13 -3.23 3.45
CA SER A 146 6.90 -3.48 2.23
C SER A 146 6.15 -2.99 1.00
N HIS A 147 4.90 -3.41 0.82
CA HIS A 147 4.10 -3.01 -0.34
C HIS A 147 3.82 -1.51 -0.39
N LEU A 148 3.65 -0.84 0.75
CA LEU A 148 3.46 0.63 0.78
C LEU A 148 4.71 1.37 0.34
N ALA A 149 5.89 0.88 0.73
CA ALA A 149 7.16 1.54 0.52
C ALA A 149 7.81 1.22 -0.83
N HIS A 150 7.63 0.00 -1.34
CA HIS A 150 8.35 -0.52 -2.51
C HIS A 150 7.43 -1.02 -3.62
N GLY A 151 6.13 -1.14 -3.36
CA GLY A 151 5.21 -1.80 -4.26
C GLY A 151 5.08 -3.29 -3.97
N LYS A 152 3.98 -3.87 -4.45
CA LYS A 152 3.68 -5.30 -4.41
C LYS A 152 4.30 -6.06 -5.58
N VAL A 153 4.52 -5.39 -6.70
CA VAL A 153 5.00 -6.01 -7.92
C VAL A 153 6.45 -5.61 -8.14
N ASP A 154 7.30 -6.62 -8.31
CA ASP A 154 8.67 -6.41 -8.75
C ASP A 154 8.67 -5.95 -10.22
N PRO A 155 9.10 -4.72 -10.52
CA PRO A 155 9.10 -4.21 -11.87
C PRO A 155 10.01 -5.00 -12.83
N GLU A 156 11.07 -5.65 -12.33
CA GLU A 156 11.98 -6.46 -13.16
C GLU A 156 11.25 -7.67 -13.76
N THR A 157 10.34 -8.27 -13.00
CA THR A 157 9.52 -9.42 -13.47
C THR A 157 8.55 -9.04 -14.59
N LEU A 158 8.15 -7.76 -14.67
CA LEU A 158 7.25 -7.25 -15.70
C LEU A 158 8.02 -6.70 -16.92
N ARG A 159 9.14 -6.03 -16.66
CA ARG A 159 10.00 -5.38 -17.65
C ARG A 159 11.45 -5.53 -17.19
N PRO A 160 12.21 -6.49 -17.76
CA PRO A 160 13.61 -6.72 -17.39
C PRO A 160 14.54 -5.51 -17.58
N SER A 161 14.10 -4.48 -18.32
CA SER A 161 14.81 -3.21 -18.51
C SER A 161 14.48 -2.14 -17.46
N TRP A 162 13.65 -2.45 -16.46
CA TRP A 162 13.42 -1.57 -15.31
C TRP A 162 14.47 -1.84 -14.24
N VAL A 163 15.18 -0.80 -13.80
CA VAL A 163 16.15 -0.90 -12.69
C VAL A 163 15.51 -0.30 -11.44
N PRO A 164 15.08 -1.12 -10.46
CA PRO A 164 14.45 -0.62 -9.24
C PRO A 164 15.48 0.10 -8.37
N VAL A 165 15.03 1.18 -7.71
CA VAL A 165 15.81 1.83 -6.66
C VAL A 165 15.72 0.93 -5.43
N GLN A 166 16.73 0.10 -5.18
CA GLN A 166 16.77 -0.74 -3.99
C GLN A 166 16.83 0.14 -2.74
N ARG A 167 15.86 -0.03 -1.84
CA ARG A 167 15.84 0.61 -0.53
C ARG A 167 15.77 -0.46 0.53
N GLY A 168 16.71 -0.45 1.46
CA GLY A 168 16.56 -1.20 2.69
C GLY A 168 15.44 -0.59 3.53
N LEU A 169 14.45 -1.39 3.91
CA LEU A 169 13.55 -1.05 5.01
C LEU A 169 14.06 -1.74 6.26
N ASP A 170 14.30 -0.95 7.30
CA ASP A 170 14.52 -1.46 8.64
C ASP A 170 13.15 -1.75 9.29
N TYR A 171 12.57 -2.89 8.93
CA TYR A 171 11.24 -3.30 9.37
C TYR A 171 11.14 -3.36 10.89
N ASP A 172 12.16 -3.89 11.55
CA ASP A 172 12.22 -4.00 13.01
C ASP A 172 12.13 -2.62 13.65
N LYS A 173 12.90 -1.65 13.17
CA LYS A 173 12.86 -0.28 13.69
C LYS A 173 11.52 0.41 13.42
N ILE A 174 10.93 0.21 12.24
CA ILE A 174 9.62 0.79 11.89
C ILE A 174 8.52 0.20 12.78
N LEU A 175 8.50 -1.13 12.94
CA LEU A 175 7.53 -1.83 13.77
C LEU A 175 7.70 -1.46 15.25
N GLU A 176 8.91 -1.52 15.81
CA GLU A 176 9.15 -1.12 17.20
C GLU A 176 8.79 0.35 17.46
N GLY A 177 9.10 1.25 16.53
CA GLY A 177 8.68 2.65 16.60
C GLY A 177 7.15 2.80 16.61
N ALA A 178 6.45 2.03 15.77
CA ALA A 178 4.99 2.01 15.73
C ALA A 178 4.38 1.46 17.03
N LEU A 179 4.94 0.37 17.57
CA LEU A 179 4.48 -0.30 18.78
C LEU A 179 4.70 0.54 20.04
N SER A 180 5.84 1.23 20.14
CA SER A 180 6.22 2.06 21.29
C SER A 180 5.46 3.39 21.33
N SER A 181 5.23 4.01 20.18
CA SER A 181 4.45 5.25 20.08
C SER A 181 2.93 5.04 20.09
N GLY A 182 2.48 3.82 19.84
CA GLY A 182 1.05 3.49 19.63
C GLY A 182 0.49 4.00 18.30
N LYS A 183 1.34 4.52 17.40
CA LYS A 183 0.96 5.20 16.14
C LYS A 183 1.15 4.31 14.92
N VAL A 184 0.48 3.15 14.93
CA VAL A 184 0.62 2.13 13.86
C VAL A 184 0.20 2.67 12.50
N ARG A 185 -0.98 3.28 12.40
CA ARG A 185 -1.51 3.83 11.14
C ARG A 185 -0.65 4.96 10.59
N GLU A 186 -0.17 5.84 11.45
CA GLU A 186 0.71 6.94 11.07
C GLU A 186 2.05 6.42 10.54
N SER A 187 2.62 5.40 11.20
CA SER A 187 3.88 4.77 10.78
C SER A 187 3.76 4.14 9.40
N LEU A 188 2.66 3.41 9.13
CA LEU A 188 2.38 2.87 7.79
C LEU A 188 2.14 3.98 6.76
N ARG A 189 1.39 5.04 7.09
CA ARG A 189 1.17 6.18 6.17
C ARG A 189 2.46 6.92 5.82
N ALA A 190 3.42 6.99 6.74
CA ALA A 190 4.73 7.57 6.47
C ALA A 190 5.55 6.77 5.45
N LEU A 191 5.13 5.54 5.10
CA LEU A 191 5.77 4.73 4.07
C LEU A 191 5.32 5.06 2.65
N LEU A 192 4.17 5.72 2.50
CA LEU A 192 3.62 6.09 1.20
C LEU A 192 4.51 7.11 0.46
N PRO A 193 4.48 7.12 -0.89
CA PRO A 193 5.07 8.19 -1.67
C PRO A 193 4.53 9.55 -1.24
N SER A 194 5.43 10.50 -0.94
CA SER A 194 5.09 11.84 -0.46
C SER A 194 4.69 12.81 -1.59
N HIS A 195 4.87 12.42 -2.85
CA HIS A 195 4.64 13.28 -4.01
C HIS A 195 3.15 13.64 -4.17
N PRO A 196 2.79 14.91 -4.47
CA PRO A 196 1.39 15.34 -4.63
C PRO A 196 0.57 14.47 -5.59
N SER A 197 1.17 14.05 -6.71
CA SER A 197 0.51 13.19 -7.70
C SER A 197 0.04 11.84 -7.12
N TYR A 198 0.73 11.29 -6.12
CA TYR A 198 0.27 10.06 -5.46
C TYR A 198 -1.01 10.32 -4.66
N SER A 199 -1.07 11.45 -3.93
CA SER A 199 -2.28 11.88 -3.22
C SER A 199 -3.46 12.13 -4.18
N ASP A 200 -3.20 12.74 -5.34
CA ASP A 200 -4.22 12.96 -6.36
C ASP A 200 -4.77 11.64 -6.92
N LEU A 201 -3.88 10.68 -7.21
CA LEU A 201 -4.27 9.34 -7.65
C LEU A 201 -5.12 8.63 -6.60
N ARG A 202 -4.77 8.74 -5.31
CA ARG A 202 -5.55 8.17 -4.21
C ARG A 202 -6.97 8.75 -4.15
N GLN A 203 -7.10 10.07 -4.27
CA GLN A 203 -8.41 10.72 -4.29
C GLN A 203 -9.24 10.31 -5.51
N LEU A 204 -8.59 10.23 -6.67
CA LEU A 204 -9.23 9.79 -7.91
C LEU A 204 -9.70 8.34 -7.80
N LEU A 205 -8.87 7.44 -7.25
CA LEU A 205 -9.21 6.04 -7.01
C LEU A 205 -10.48 5.92 -6.17
N MET A 206 -10.52 6.59 -5.02
CA MET A 206 -11.69 6.55 -4.14
C MET A 206 -12.95 7.06 -4.85
N SER A 207 -12.84 8.15 -5.63
CA SER A 207 -13.98 8.70 -6.37
C SER A 207 -14.50 7.73 -7.45
N PHE A 208 -13.60 7.03 -8.13
CA PHE A 208 -13.93 6.11 -9.21
C PHE A 208 -14.49 4.80 -8.67
N GLU A 209 -14.00 4.29 -7.54
CA GLU A 209 -14.57 3.11 -6.88
C GLU A 209 -15.99 3.38 -6.35
N ILE A 210 -16.27 4.59 -5.87
CA ILE A 210 -17.65 5.01 -5.55
C ILE A 210 -18.52 5.01 -6.81
N LEU A 211 -17.99 5.52 -7.93
CA LEU A 211 -18.72 5.57 -9.20
C LEU A 211 -18.98 4.17 -9.76
N ALA A 212 -18.00 3.27 -9.72
CA ALA A 212 -18.12 1.88 -10.13
C ALA A 212 -19.22 1.15 -9.34
N ARG A 213 -19.26 1.31 -8.01
CA ARG A 213 -20.32 0.75 -7.16
C ARG A 213 -21.73 1.28 -7.49
N LYS A 214 -21.83 2.47 -8.11
CA LYS A 214 -23.08 3.06 -8.60
C LYS A 214 -23.43 2.63 -10.03
N GLY A 215 -22.71 1.67 -10.61
CA GLY A 215 -22.93 1.17 -11.97
C GLY A 215 -22.09 1.87 -13.04
N GLY A 216 -21.10 2.67 -12.65
CA GLY A 216 -20.18 3.35 -13.58
C GLY A 216 -20.82 4.47 -14.38
N TRP A 217 -20.16 4.88 -15.47
CA TRP A 217 -20.72 5.82 -16.43
C TRP A 217 -21.43 5.08 -17.57
N LYS A 218 -22.54 5.65 -18.05
CA LYS A 218 -23.29 5.10 -19.18
C LYS A 218 -22.50 5.26 -20.48
N ALA A 219 -22.40 4.18 -21.26
CA ALA A 219 -21.80 4.20 -22.59
C ALA A 219 -22.64 5.03 -23.57
N ILE A 220 -21.97 5.70 -24.49
CA ILE A 220 -22.57 6.42 -25.61
C ILE A 220 -22.84 5.40 -26.73
N PRO A 221 -24.07 5.30 -27.27
CA PRO A 221 -24.35 4.42 -28.38
C PRO A 221 -23.48 4.70 -29.60
N ASN A 222 -23.05 3.64 -30.29
CA ASN A 222 -22.37 3.73 -31.58
C ASN A 222 -23.23 4.48 -32.61
N GLY A 223 -22.58 5.10 -33.59
CA GLY A 223 -23.26 5.86 -34.64
C GLY A 223 -22.33 6.87 -35.34
N PRO A 224 -22.88 7.76 -36.18
CA PRO A 224 -22.09 8.72 -36.96
C PRO A 224 -21.32 9.70 -36.06
N THR A 225 -20.32 10.35 -36.63
CA THR A 225 -19.57 11.43 -35.96
C THR A 225 -20.51 12.54 -35.48
N MET A 226 -20.29 13.06 -34.27
CA MET A 226 -21.01 14.25 -33.77
C MET A 226 -20.08 15.47 -33.72
N LYS A 227 -20.59 16.64 -34.10
CA LYS A 227 -19.89 17.93 -34.09
C LYS A 227 -20.84 19.08 -33.72
N ARG A 228 -20.28 20.28 -33.53
CA ARG A 228 -21.05 21.49 -33.19
C ARG A 228 -22.31 21.62 -34.07
N ASN A 229 -23.42 22.00 -33.44
CA ASN A 229 -24.76 22.16 -33.99
C ASN A 229 -25.54 20.86 -34.28
N ASP A 230 -24.91 19.68 -34.18
CA ASP A 230 -25.64 18.41 -34.30
C ASP A 230 -26.66 18.26 -33.17
N ARG A 231 -27.73 17.50 -33.44
CA ARG A 231 -28.83 17.28 -32.50
C ARG A 231 -29.15 15.81 -32.27
N GLY A 232 -29.64 15.51 -31.08
CA GLY A 232 -30.38 14.28 -30.79
C GLY A 232 -29.89 13.50 -29.57
N LYS A 233 -30.44 12.30 -29.38
CA LYS A 233 -30.24 11.49 -28.17
C LYS A 233 -28.77 11.15 -27.88
N ARG A 234 -27.93 11.01 -28.91
CA ARG A 234 -26.49 10.73 -28.73
C ARG A 234 -25.71 11.95 -28.19
N VAL A 235 -26.15 13.17 -28.50
CA VAL A 235 -25.58 14.41 -27.93
C VAL A 235 -25.87 14.49 -26.43
N ILE A 236 -27.09 14.12 -26.03
CA ILE A 236 -27.47 14.03 -24.61
C ILE A 236 -26.59 12.99 -23.90
N ALA A 237 -26.41 11.81 -24.50
CA ALA A 237 -25.55 10.77 -23.94
C ALA A 237 -24.09 11.24 -23.78
N LEU A 238 -23.53 11.93 -24.78
CA LEU A 238 -22.19 12.52 -24.71
C LEU A 238 -22.06 13.51 -23.55
N ARG A 239 -23.07 14.36 -23.35
CA ARG A 239 -23.08 15.36 -22.27
C ARG A 239 -23.10 14.71 -20.89
N ILE A 240 -23.97 13.72 -20.70
CA ILE A 240 -24.04 12.95 -19.44
C ILE A 240 -22.69 12.28 -19.18
N ARG A 241 -22.08 11.69 -20.21
CA ARG A 241 -20.80 11.00 -20.09
C ARG A 241 -19.65 11.93 -19.71
N LEU A 242 -19.54 13.11 -20.32
CA LEU A 242 -18.51 14.10 -20.00
C LEU A 242 -18.72 14.76 -18.63
N ALA A 243 -19.97 14.90 -18.18
CA ALA A 243 -20.27 15.35 -16.82
C ALA A 243 -19.83 14.31 -15.78
N ALA A 244 -20.01 13.01 -16.08
CA ALA A 244 -19.59 11.93 -15.18
C ALA A 244 -18.08 11.88 -14.92
N SER A 245 -17.25 12.40 -15.85
CA SER A 245 -15.80 12.53 -15.67
C SER A 245 -15.35 13.95 -15.32
N ALA A 246 -16.29 14.83 -14.92
CA ALA A 246 -16.06 16.23 -14.58
C ALA A 246 -15.42 17.09 -15.69
N ASP A 247 -15.34 16.59 -16.93
CA ASP A 247 -14.93 17.38 -18.09
C ASP A 247 -15.97 18.47 -18.43
N LEU A 248 -17.21 18.28 -17.96
CA LEU A 248 -18.31 19.26 -18.01
C LEU A 248 -18.90 19.50 -16.62
N ALA A 249 -18.96 20.77 -16.18
CA ALA A 249 -19.33 21.16 -14.81
C ALA A 249 -20.74 20.73 -14.37
N SER A 250 -21.70 20.65 -15.30
CA SER A 250 -23.03 20.10 -15.04
C SER A 250 -23.74 19.81 -16.35
N ALA A 251 -24.33 18.61 -16.48
CA ALA A 251 -25.37 18.37 -17.47
C ALA A 251 -26.69 18.95 -16.90
N ARG A 252 -27.14 20.11 -17.39
CA ARG A 252 -28.48 20.61 -17.01
C ARG A 252 -29.52 19.55 -17.40
N PRO A 253 -30.51 19.20 -16.56
CA PRO A 253 -31.52 18.17 -16.87
C PRO A 253 -32.29 18.43 -18.18
N ASN A 254 -32.46 19.70 -18.56
CA ASN A 254 -33.05 20.12 -19.83
C ASN A 254 -31.97 20.41 -20.90
N SER A 255 -30.84 19.71 -20.86
CA SER A 255 -29.70 20.03 -21.71
C SER A 255 -30.05 19.84 -23.17
N VAL A 256 -30.27 20.99 -23.82
CA VAL A 256 -30.09 21.28 -25.23
C VAL A 256 -29.65 20.05 -26.02
N GLU A 257 -30.55 19.53 -26.85
CA GLU A 257 -30.24 18.43 -27.79
C GLU A 257 -29.09 18.78 -28.72
N ILE A 258 -28.69 20.06 -28.77
CA ILE A 258 -27.64 20.64 -29.60
C ILE A 258 -26.28 20.44 -28.97
N PHE A 259 -25.34 20.04 -29.82
CA PHE A 259 -23.92 20.07 -29.53
C PHE A 259 -23.43 21.53 -29.55
N ASP A 260 -23.52 22.18 -28.38
CA ASP A 260 -23.15 23.59 -28.18
C ASP A 260 -21.63 23.79 -27.96
N SER A 261 -21.20 25.05 -27.88
CA SER A 261 -19.80 25.43 -27.64
C SER A 261 -19.24 24.94 -26.31
N SER A 262 -20.09 24.79 -25.28
CA SER A 262 -19.69 24.31 -23.96
C SER A 262 -19.34 22.82 -24.01
N LEU A 263 -20.17 22.03 -24.70
CA LEU A 263 -19.94 20.61 -24.93
C LEU A 263 -18.72 20.40 -25.82
N GLU A 264 -18.52 21.24 -26.85
CA GLU A 264 -17.34 21.16 -27.72
C GLU A 264 -16.06 21.41 -26.92
N ASN A 265 -16.05 22.45 -26.07
CA ASN A 265 -14.91 22.74 -25.21
C ASN A 265 -14.67 21.64 -24.16
N ALA A 266 -15.72 21.00 -23.64
CA ALA A 266 -15.60 19.83 -22.78
C ALA A 266 -14.97 18.65 -23.52
N LEU A 267 -15.39 18.39 -24.75
CA LEU A 267 -14.81 17.34 -25.58
C LEU A 267 -13.34 17.62 -25.92
N ARG A 268 -12.98 18.87 -26.23
CA ARG A 268 -11.57 19.26 -26.45
C ARG A 268 -10.71 19.04 -25.22
N ARG A 269 -11.23 19.33 -24.01
CA ARG A 269 -10.54 19.00 -22.74
C ARG A 269 -10.33 17.51 -22.59
N PHE A 270 -11.37 16.71 -22.87
CA PHE A 270 -11.29 15.25 -22.83
C PHE A 270 -10.25 14.74 -23.84
N GLN A 271 -10.33 15.15 -25.10
CA GLN A 271 -9.39 14.75 -26.16
C GLN A 271 -7.95 15.06 -25.77
N LYS A 272 -7.68 16.28 -25.30
CA LYS A 272 -6.35 16.68 -24.83
C LYS A 272 -5.84 15.78 -23.70
N ARG A 273 -6.71 15.44 -22.74
CA ARG A 273 -6.35 14.63 -21.56
C ARG A 273 -6.09 13.16 -21.91
N HIS A 274 -6.68 12.65 -22.98
CA HIS A 274 -6.51 11.28 -23.46
C HIS A 274 -5.53 11.16 -24.64
N GLY A 275 -4.81 12.23 -24.99
CA GLY A 275 -3.84 12.21 -26.09
C GLY A 275 -4.46 12.03 -27.48
N LEU A 276 -5.74 12.37 -27.64
CA LEU A 276 -6.45 12.35 -28.91
C LEU A 276 -6.24 13.66 -29.68
N GLU A 277 -6.56 13.64 -30.97
CA GLU A 277 -6.61 14.87 -31.77
C GLU A 277 -7.64 15.86 -31.17
N VAL A 278 -7.19 17.08 -30.86
CA VAL A 278 -8.01 18.09 -30.18
C VAL A 278 -8.82 18.90 -31.19
N ASN A 279 -9.78 18.25 -31.85
CA ASN A 279 -10.60 18.84 -32.91
C ASN A 279 -12.03 19.19 -32.46
N GLY A 280 -12.46 18.79 -31.25
CA GLY A 280 -13.81 19.04 -30.73
C GLY A 280 -14.90 18.21 -31.41
N ILE A 281 -14.52 17.17 -32.14
CA ILE A 281 -15.40 16.29 -32.90
C ILE A 281 -15.45 14.92 -32.21
N ALA A 282 -16.65 14.40 -31.96
CA ALA A 282 -16.85 13.06 -31.37
C ALA A 282 -16.92 12.01 -32.49
N ASP A 283 -15.76 11.66 -33.01
CA ASP A 283 -15.56 10.58 -33.98
C ASP A 283 -15.53 9.20 -33.31
N SER A 284 -15.32 8.13 -34.09
CA SER A 284 -15.29 6.76 -33.58
C SER A 284 -14.19 6.53 -32.55
N ALA A 285 -13.00 7.12 -32.73
CA ALA A 285 -11.89 7.01 -31.79
C ALA A 285 -12.21 7.69 -30.46
N THR A 286 -12.77 8.90 -30.51
CA THR A 286 -13.19 9.66 -29.32
C THR A 286 -14.31 8.94 -28.57
N ILE A 287 -15.30 8.39 -29.28
CA ILE A 287 -16.40 7.62 -28.67
C ILE A 287 -15.88 6.33 -28.04
N ALA A 288 -14.94 5.62 -28.68
CA ALA A 288 -14.33 4.42 -28.12
C ALA A 288 -13.63 4.73 -26.78
N GLU A 289 -12.84 5.81 -26.73
CA GLU A 289 -12.14 6.22 -25.50
C GLU A 289 -13.10 6.68 -24.39
N LEU A 290 -14.17 7.40 -24.75
CA LEU A 290 -15.26 7.77 -23.82
C LEU A 290 -15.94 6.53 -23.25
N ASN A 291 -16.10 5.48 -24.05
CA ASN A 291 -16.77 4.24 -23.66
C ASN A 291 -15.89 3.25 -22.89
N VAL A 292 -14.60 3.56 -22.67
CA VAL A 292 -13.76 2.75 -21.76
C VAL A 292 -14.41 2.73 -20.36
N PRO A 293 -14.71 1.55 -19.79
CA PRO A 293 -15.38 1.43 -18.49
C PRO A 293 -14.57 2.03 -17.34
N VAL A 294 -15.25 2.42 -16.25
CA VAL A 294 -14.60 3.00 -15.07
C VAL A 294 -13.66 2.00 -14.39
N GLU A 295 -14.00 0.72 -14.44
CA GLU A 295 -13.20 -0.39 -13.91
C GLU A 295 -11.81 -0.43 -14.56
N LYS A 296 -11.75 -0.21 -15.88
CA LYS A 296 -10.47 -0.11 -16.60
C LYS A 296 -9.66 1.12 -16.21
N ARG A 297 -10.32 2.24 -15.88
CA ARG A 297 -9.64 3.41 -15.34
C ARG A 297 -9.13 3.18 -13.92
N ILE A 298 -9.86 2.44 -13.10
CA ILE A 298 -9.42 2.03 -11.76
C ILE A 298 -8.16 1.17 -11.86
N GLU A 299 -8.13 0.17 -12.75
CA GLU A 299 -6.92 -0.63 -13.01
C GLU A 299 -5.72 0.25 -13.41
N GLN A 300 -5.93 1.23 -14.30
CA GLN A 300 -4.89 2.19 -14.71
C GLN A 300 -4.40 3.05 -13.54
N ILE A 301 -5.31 3.53 -12.67
CA ILE A 301 -4.95 4.31 -11.48
C ILE A 301 -4.11 3.47 -10.52
N LYS A 302 -4.55 2.24 -10.20
CA LYS A 302 -3.81 1.31 -9.32
C LYS A 302 -2.41 1.01 -9.86
N ALA A 303 -2.28 0.77 -11.17
CA ALA A 303 -0.99 0.57 -11.81
C ALA A 303 -0.08 1.81 -11.73
N ASN A 304 -0.63 3.01 -11.84
CA ASN A 304 0.16 4.24 -11.67
C ASN A 304 0.57 4.48 -10.21
N MET A 305 -0.30 4.19 -9.24
CA MET A 305 0.04 4.23 -7.81
C MET A 305 1.18 3.26 -7.49
N GLU A 306 1.17 2.07 -8.09
CA GLU A 306 2.24 1.09 -7.96
C GLU A 306 3.57 1.64 -8.51
N ARG A 307 3.56 2.22 -9.71
CA ARG A 307 4.77 2.85 -10.30
C ARG A 307 5.36 3.96 -9.42
N TRP A 308 4.52 4.72 -8.74
CA TRP A 308 4.99 5.75 -7.80
C TRP A 308 5.76 5.17 -6.61
N ARG A 309 5.51 3.92 -6.22
CA ARG A 309 6.26 3.25 -5.14
C ARG A 309 7.65 2.83 -5.59
N TRP A 310 7.82 2.55 -6.88
CA TRP A 310 9.11 2.21 -7.48
C TRP A 310 10.06 3.41 -7.59
N LEU A 311 9.54 4.64 -7.67
CA LEU A 311 10.31 5.89 -7.77
C LEU A 311 10.92 6.32 -6.42
N PRO A 312 12.06 7.03 -6.40
CA PRO A 312 12.64 7.64 -5.19
C PRO A 312 11.59 8.34 -4.33
N ARG A 313 11.71 8.20 -2.99
CA ARG A 313 10.81 8.90 -2.05
C ARG A 313 10.93 10.42 -2.15
N ASP A 314 12.14 10.87 -2.42
CA ASP A 314 12.43 12.27 -2.66
C ASP A 314 13.10 12.38 -4.03
N LEU A 315 12.47 13.12 -4.94
CA LEU A 315 13.03 13.46 -6.24
C LEU A 315 13.93 14.70 -6.16
N GLY A 316 14.01 15.32 -4.98
CA GLY A 316 14.70 16.58 -4.74
C GLY A 316 13.91 17.78 -5.26
N HIS A 317 14.47 18.97 -5.01
CA HIS A 317 13.89 20.23 -5.47
C HIS A 317 14.02 20.43 -6.98
N ARG A 318 14.91 19.70 -7.67
CA ARG A 318 15.18 19.84 -9.10
C ARG A 318 15.44 18.48 -9.72
N TYR A 319 14.61 18.08 -10.68
CA TYR A 319 14.74 16.79 -11.35
C TYR A 319 14.24 16.85 -12.79
N ILE A 320 14.76 15.94 -13.61
CA ILE A 320 14.26 15.69 -14.96
C ILE A 320 13.35 14.48 -14.90
N GLN A 321 12.11 14.64 -15.36
CA GLN A 321 11.16 13.56 -15.51
C GLN A 321 11.01 13.22 -16.99
N VAL A 322 11.21 11.95 -17.32
CA VAL A 322 10.96 11.41 -18.66
C VAL A 322 9.74 10.50 -18.60
N ASN A 323 8.69 10.86 -19.32
CA ASN A 323 7.53 10.00 -19.51
C ASN A 323 7.59 9.38 -20.91
N VAL A 324 8.05 8.12 -20.97
CA VAL A 324 8.16 7.38 -22.24
C VAL A 324 6.78 7.17 -22.89
N SER A 325 5.70 7.14 -22.10
CA SER A 325 4.36 6.84 -22.63
C SER A 325 3.75 8.01 -23.41
N ASP A 326 4.11 9.25 -23.09
CA ASP A 326 3.65 10.45 -23.80
C ASP A 326 4.77 11.10 -24.65
N GLY A 327 5.99 10.54 -24.62
CA GLY A 327 7.14 11.02 -25.39
C GLY A 327 7.65 12.38 -24.94
N MET A 328 7.50 12.73 -23.66
CA MET A 328 7.88 14.03 -23.13
C MET A 328 8.95 13.93 -22.05
N LEU A 329 9.79 14.95 -22.02
CA LEU A 329 10.69 15.28 -20.93
C LEU A 329 10.22 16.59 -20.28
N ALA A 330 10.22 16.63 -18.96
CA ALA A 330 9.98 17.83 -18.17
C ALA A 330 11.14 18.09 -17.21
N LEU A 331 11.60 19.35 -17.13
CA LEU A 331 12.44 19.82 -16.02
C LEU A 331 11.51 20.38 -14.94
N VAL A 332 11.60 19.82 -13.74
CA VAL A 332 10.81 20.25 -12.60
C VAL A 332 11.71 20.93 -11.58
N GLU A 333 11.32 22.12 -11.13
CA GLU A 333 11.96 22.89 -10.07
C GLU A 333 10.90 23.28 -9.02
N ASN A 334 11.14 22.92 -7.75
CA ASN A 334 10.23 23.15 -6.63
C ASN A 334 8.79 22.70 -6.91
N GLY A 335 8.64 21.52 -7.53
CA GLY A 335 7.36 20.93 -7.91
C GLY A 335 6.67 21.62 -9.10
N ARG A 336 7.32 22.57 -9.78
CA ARG A 336 6.80 23.23 -10.98
C ARG A 336 7.61 22.84 -12.20
N GLU A 337 6.91 22.50 -13.27
CA GLU A 337 7.52 22.33 -14.57
C GLU A 337 8.02 23.68 -15.11
N VAL A 338 9.33 23.79 -15.32
CA VAL A 338 10.00 25.00 -15.86
C VAL A 338 10.42 24.84 -17.32
N MET A 339 10.46 23.60 -17.82
CA MET A 339 10.74 23.28 -19.22
C MET A 339 10.03 21.98 -19.60
N ARG A 340 9.56 21.90 -20.85
CA ARG A 340 9.05 20.67 -21.44
C ARG A 340 9.48 20.55 -22.89
N MET A 341 9.86 19.35 -23.30
CA MET A 341 10.22 19.06 -24.69
C MET A 341 9.78 17.65 -25.10
N LYS A 342 9.58 17.46 -26.41
CA LYS A 342 9.41 16.13 -26.99
C LYS A 342 10.76 15.42 -27.00
N ILE A 343 10.73 14.11 -26.77
CA ILE A 343 11.89 13.25 -26.88
C ILE A 343 11.67 12.15 -27.91
N VAL A 344 12.77 11.59 -28.40
CA VAL A 344 12.77 10.31 -29.13
C VAL A 344 13.13 9.23 -28.12
N PHE A 345 12.37 8.14 -28.12
CA PHE A 345 12.58 6.99 -27.25
C PHE A 345 12.70 5.71 -28.06
N GLY A 346 13.23 4.66 -27.43
CA GLY A 346 13.51 3.39 -28.07
C GLY A 346 12.26 2.68 -28.61
N ILE A 347 12.41 1.99 -29.74
CA ILE A 347 11.35 1.18 -30.34
C ILE A 347 11.08 -0.09 -29.53
N LYS A 348 10.02 -0.83 -29.85
CA LYS A 348 9.56 -2.02 -29.09
C LYS A 348 10.68 -3.05 -28.85
N ASP A 349 11.52 -3.29 -29.85
CA ASP A 349 12.61 -4.28 -29.76
C ASP A 349 13.84 -3.74 -29.01
N TRP A 350 13.92 -2.41 -28.83
CA TRP A 350 15.01 -1.70 -28.17
C TRP A 350 14.47 -0.60 -27.24
N PRO A 351 13.69 -0.96 -26.21
CA PRO A 351 12.97 0.03 -25.41
C PRO A 351 13.95 0.84 -24.55
N THR A 352 13.64 2.12 -24.33
CA THR A 352 14.36 2.93 -23.33
C THR A 352 14.18 2.28 -21.95
N PRO A 353 15.28 1.97 -21.22
CA PRO A 353 15.19 1.41 -19.87
C PRO A 353 14.55 2.41 -18.92
N LEU A 354 13.86 1.90 -17.92
CA LEU A 354 13.16 2.71 -16.94
C LEU A 354 13.98 2.71 -15.65
N PHE A 355 14.52 3.87 -15.27
CA PHE A 355 15.45 3.99 -14.15
C PHE A 355 15.39 5.40 -13.52
N SER A 356 16.07 5.54 -12.38
CA SER A 356 16.35 6.83 -11.74
C SER A 356 17.86 6.93 -11.47
N SER A 357 18.46 8.08 -11.77
CA SER A 357 19.88 8.31 -11.57
C SER A 357 20.17 9.81 -11.45
N GLU A 358 21.35 10.15 -10.95
CA GLU A 358 21.85 11.52 -10.86
C GLU A 358 22.62 11.89 -12.14
N MET A 359 22.30 13.04 -12.74
CA MET A 359 23.05 13.58 -13.87
C MET A 359 24.37 14.15 -13.35
N THR A 360 25.49 13.50 -13.67
CA THR A 360 26.81 13.87 -13.16
C THR A 360 27.56 14.86 -14.04
N HIS A 361 27.28 14.90 -15.34
CA HIS A 361 27.93 15.79 -16.30
C HIS A 361 27.07 16.01 -17.54
N VAL A 362 27.35 17.11 -18.26
CA VAL A 362 26.78 17.42 -19.58
C VAL A 362 27.95 17.62 -20.53
N ILE A 363 27.99 16.87 -21.62
CA ILE A 363 29.04 16.96 -22.64
C ILE A 363 28.49 17.79 -23.81
N PHE A 364 29.18 18.87 -24.14
CA PHE A 364 28.91 19.65 -25.34
C PHE A 364 29.71 19.08 -26.50
N ASN A 365 29.05 18.85 -27.64
CA ASN A 365 29.63 18.20 -28.82
C ASN A 365 30.24 16.82 -28.50
N PRO A 366 29.39 15.84 -28.10
CA PRO A 366 29.85 14.48 -27.87
C PRO A 366 30.42 13.87 -29.16
N ALA A 367 31.38 12.96 -28.98
CA ALA A 367 32.19 12.38 -30.05
C ALA A 367 31.40 11.49 -31.03
#